data_AF-A0A6A0GUM0-F1
#
_entry.id   AF-A0A6A0GUM0-F1
#
_cell.length_a   1.000
_cell.length_b   1.000
_cell.length_c   1.000
_cell.angle_alpha   90.00
_cell.angle_beta   90.00
_cell.angle_gamma   90.00
#
_symmetry.space_group_name_H-M   'P 1'
#
loop_
_entity.id
_entity.type
_entity.pdbx_description
1 polymer ?
#
loop_
_entity_poly.entity_id
_entity_poly.type
_entity_poly.pdbx_seq_one_letter_code
_entity_poly.pdbx_strand_id
1 'polypeptide(L)'
;MSHVSGLVAAGLAPSPFEHCDVVTTTTHKTLRGPRSGVIFYRTGVKGVDKSGAAVPYDYASKINSAVFPGLQGGPHNHQIAAVATAMRQATTPAFKAYQAQVIRNAQTLAESFMAAGLDVVTKGTDNHLVWLDLRSFKLSGAKAEKILEE
;
A
#
# COMPACT_ATOMS: atom_id res chain seq x y z
N MET A 1 -2.75 -3.61 -0.17
CA MET A 1 -1.84 -2.60 -0.78
C MET A 1 -1.16 -1.66 0.22
N SER A 2 -0.88 -2.08 1.47
CA SER A 2 -0.39 -1.18 2.54
C SER A 2 0.85 -0.35 2.22
N HIS A 3 1.83 -0.92 1.52
CA HIS A 3 3.07 -0.21 1.18
C HIS A 3 2.91 0.78 0.02
N VAL A 4 1.94 0.58 -0.87
CA VAL A 4 1.82 1.32 -2.14
C VAL A 4 0.51 2.10 -2.27
N SER A 5 -0.29 2.19 -1.21
CA SER A 5 -1.60 2.84 -1.25
C SER A 5 -1.55 4.31 -1.67
N GLY A 6 -0.49 5.04 -1.30
CA GLY A 6 -0.26 6.41 -1.77
C GLY A 6 0.04 6.47 -3.28
N LEU A 7 0.87 5.55 -3.78
CA LEU A 7 1.24 5.48 -5.20
C LEU A 7 0.03 5.11 -6.06
N VAL A 8 -0.79 4.15 -5.60
CA VAL A 8 -2.06 3.79 -6.23
C VAL A 8 -3.03 4.98 -6.24
N ALA A 9 -3.20 5.68 -5.11
CA ALA A 9 -4.08 6.85 -5.03
C ALA A 9 -3.63 7.99 -5.97
N ALA A 10 -2.33 8.13 -6.22
CA ALA A 10 -1.77 9.09 -7.16
C ALA A 10 -1.82 8.65 -8.63
N GLY A 11 -2.24 7.41 -8.92
CA GLY A 11 -2.24 6.83 -10.26
C GLY A 11 -0.85 6.57 -10.82
N LEU A 12 0.13 6.28 -9.95
CA LEU A 12 1.54 6.04 -10.31
C LEU A 12 1.98 4.58 -10.10
N ALA A 13 1.07 3.74 -9.63
CA ALA A 13 1.25 2.29 -9.57
C ALA A 13 -0.03 1.61 -10.09
N PRO A 14 0.07 0.40 -10.69
CA PRO A 14 -1.09 -0.36 -11.12
C PRO A 14 -2.10 -0.54 -9.99
N SER A 15 -3.37 -0.30 -10.31
CA SER A 15 -4.45 -0.36 -9.32
C SER A 15 -4.88 -1.81 -9.08
N PRO A 16 -4.77 -2.35 -7.85
CA PRO A 16 -5.26 -3.69 -7.56
C PRO A 16 -6.80 -3.79 -7.67
N PHE A 17 -7.51 -2.66 -7.67
CA PHE A 17 -8.96 -2.61 -7.78
C PHE A 17 -9.49 -3.10 -9.13
N GLU A 18 -8.65 -3.24 -10.15
CA GLU A 18 -9.07 -3.78 -11.44
C GLU A 18 -9.41 -5.27 -11.34
N HIS A 19 -8.65 -6.02 -10.55
CA HIS A 19 -8.73 -7.49 -10.51
C HIS A 19 -9.16 -8.05 -9.16
N CYS A 20 -8.93 -7.33 -8.06
CA CYS A 20 -9.19 -7.86 -6.72
C CYS A 20 -10.64 -7.63 -6.27
N ASP A 21 -11.22 -8.67 -5.67
CA ASP A 21 -12.53 -8.61 -5.01
C ASP A 21 -12.51 -7.81 -3.69
N VAL A 22 -11.40 -7.92 -2.94
CA VAL A 22 -11.17 -7.27 -1.65
C VAL A 22 -9.76 -6.67 -1.65
N VAL A 23 -9.64 -5.43 -1.19
CA VAL A 23 -8.36 -4.73 -1.07
C VAL A 23 -8.23 -4.15 0.33
N THR A 24 -7.22 -4.56 1.09
CA THR A 24 -6.92 -4.01 2.41
C THR A 24 -5.73 -3.06 2.35
N THR A 25 -5.70 -2.06 3.23
CA THR A 25 -4.55 -1.16 3.36
C THR A 25 -4.44 -0.54 4.74
N THR A 26 -3.20 -0.29 5.16
CA THR A 26 -2.91 0.70 6.21
C THR A 26 -3.04 2.12 5.66
N THR A 27 -3.33 3.09 6.53
CA THR A 27 -3.44 4.51 6.15
C THR A 27 -2.18 5.34 6.40
N HIS A 28 -1.18 4.82 7.11
CA HIS A 28 -0.03 5.61 7.60
C HIS A 28 1.24 5.58 6.74
N LYS A 29 1.39 4.61 5.83
CA LYS A 29 2.62 4.44 5.03
C LYS A 29 2.67 5.46 3.89
N THR A 30 2.71 5.02 2.64
CA THR A 30 2.74 5.93 1.49
C THR A 30 1.50 6.81 1.38
N LEU A 31 0.36 6.42 1.98
CA LEU A 31 -0.83 7.29 2.08
C LEU A 31 -0.67 8.46 3.08
N ARG A 32 0.32 8.39 3.99
CA ARG A 32 0.71 9.48 4.90
C ARG A 32 -0.39 10.00 5.85
N GLY A 33 -1.31 9.12 6.23
CA GLY A 33 -2.36 9.37 7.22
C GLY A 33 -2.04 8.84 8.64
N PRO A 34 -3.04 8.74 9.53
CA PRO A 34 -2.85 8.19 10.87
C PRO A 34 -2.64 6.67 10.83
N ARG A 35 -2.24 6.06 11.96
CA ARG A 35 -2.24 4.60 12.11
C ARG A 35 -3.68 4.07 12.18
N SER A 36 -4.19 3.59 11.05
CA SER A 36 -5.49 2.92 10.93
C SER A 36 -5.47 1.94 9.74
N GLY A 37 -6.58 1.25 9.51
CA GLY A 37 -6.78 0.28 8.43
C GLY A 37 -8.09 0.52 7.68
N VAL A 38 -8.10 0.20 6.39
CA VAL A 38 -9.29 0.28 5.52
C VAL A 38 -9.43 -1.04 4.75
N ILE A 39 -10.65 -1.54 4.68
CA ILE A 39 -11.03 -2.73 3.90
C ILE A 39 -12.00 -2.28 2.81
N PHE A 40 -11.54 -2.32 1.56
CA PHE A 40 -12.39 -2.13 0.40
C PHE A 40 -12.91 -3.48 -0.09
N TYR A 41 -14.14 -3.51 -0.58
CA TYR A 41 -14.77 -4.70 -1.13
C TYR A 41 -15.68 -4.36 -2.31
N ARG A 42 -15.80 -5.29 -3.26
CA ARG A 42 -16.77 -5.19 -4.36
C ARG A 42 -18.22 -5.19 -3.86
N THR A 43 -19.06 -4.45 -4.55
CA THR A 43 -20.52 -4.45 -4.40
C THR A 43 -21.15 -4.59 -5.79
N GLY A 44 -22.46 -4.83 -5.87
CA GLY A 44 -23.17 -5.01 -7.13
C GLY A 44 -23.16 -6.46 -7.62
N VAL A 45 -23.15 -6.66 -8.94
CA VAL A 45 -23.27 -7.98 -9.58
C VAL A 45 -21.88 -8.56 -9.87
N LYS A 46 -21.63 -9.78 -9.37
CA LYS A 46 -20.40 -10.55 -9.61
C LYS A 46 -20.41 -11.26 -10.96
N GLY A 47 -21.59 -11.68 -11.40
CA GLY A 47 -21.78 -12.37 -12.68
C GLY A 47 -23.20 -12.89 -12.82
N VAL A 48 -23.40 -13.84 -13.72
CA VAL A 48 -24.66 -14.56 -13.88
C VAL A 48 -24.43 -16.04 -13.64
N ASP A 49 -25.42 -16.71 -13.07
CA ASP A 49 -25.39 -18.16 -12.91
C ASP A 49 -25.80 -18.88 -14.21
N LYS A 50 -25.86 -20.21 -14.16
CA LYS A 50 -26.25 -21.04 -15.32
C LYS A 50 -27.69 -20.81 -15.78
N SER A 51 -28.55 -20.24 -14.93
CA SER A 51 -29.93 -19.89 -15.25
C SER A 51 -30.06 -18.48 -15.85
N GLY A 52 -28.97 -17.72 -15.90
CA GLY A 52 -28.97 -16.32 -16.32
C GLY A 52 -29.34 -15.34 -15.20
N ALA A 53 -29.54 -15.81 -13.97
CA ALA A 53 -29.84 -14.94 -12.84
C ALA A 53 -28.58 -14.22 -12.35
N ALA A 54 -28.73 -12.95 -11.97
CA ALA A 54 -27.63 -12.14 -11.45
C ALA A 54 -27.16 -12.67 -10.09
N VAL A 55 -25.86 -12.93 -9.96
CA VAL A 55 -25.21 -13.32 -8.72
C VAL A 55 -24.60 -12.06 -8.08
N PRO A 56 -25.13 -11.55 -6.96
CA PRO A 56 -24.57 -10.37 -6.31
C PRO A 56 -23.28 -10.70 -5.56
N TYR A 57 -22.45 -9.70 -5.36
CA TYR A 57 -21.38 -9.73 -4.36
C TYR A 57 -21.98 -9.72 -2.95
N ASP A 58 -21.46 -10.57 -2.05
CA ASP A 58 -21.95 -10.73 -0.68
C ASP A 58 -20.92 -10.31 0.39
N TYR A 59 -19.92 -9.52 -0.01
CA TYR A 59 -18.81 -9.13 0.86
C TYR A 59 -19.18 -8.10 1.92
N ALA A 60 -20.08 -7.16 1.60
CA ALA A 60 -20.40 -6.04 2.48
C ALA A 60 -20.89 -6.49 3.87
N SER A 61 -21.87 -7.39 3.91
CA SER A 61 -22.40 -7.92 5.17
C SER A 61 -21.33 -8.72 5.92
N LYS A 62 -20.65 -9.64 5.24
CA LYS A 62 -19.63 -10.51 5.84
C LYS A 62 -18.47 -9.72 6.46
N ILE A 63 -17.94 -8.74 5.73
CA ILE A 63 -16.80 -7.92 6.20
C ILE A 63 -17.24 -6.99 7.33
N ASN A 64 -18.36 -6.29 7.18
CA ASN A 64 -18.83 -5.37 8.22
C ASN A 64 -19.12 -6.13 9.52
N SER A 65 -19.80 -7.27 9.45
CA SER A 65 -20.09 -8.13 10.62
C SER A 65 -18.83 -8.73 11.25
N ALA A 66 -17.81 -9.08 10.44
CA ALA A 66 -16.53 -9.55 10.95
C ALA A 66 -15.77 -8.45 11.71
N VAL A 67 -15.84 -7.19 11.24
CA VAL A 67 -15.25 -6.04 11.96
C VAL A 67 -16.00 -5.77 13.25
N PHE A 68 -17.33 -5.62 13.18
CA PHE A 68 -18.21 -5.44 14.34
C PHE A 68 -19.55 -6.14 14.07
N PRO A 69 -20.05 -6.99 14.98
CA PRO A 69 -19.56 -7.24 16.34
C PRO A 69 -18.48 -8.34 16.44
N GLY A 70 -17.95 -8.85 15.32
CA GLY A 70 -17.09 -10.03 15.32
C GLY A 70 -15.76 -9.90 16.07
N LEU A 71 -14.94 -8.89 15.73
CA LEU A 71 -13.56 -8.77 16.23
C LEU A 71 -13.31 -7.51 17.06
N GLN A 72 -13.91 -6.38 16.70
CA GLN A 72 -13.71 -5.10 17.37
C GLN A 72 -14.98 -4.65 18.10
N GLY A 73 -14.81 -3.75 19.08
CA GLY A 73 -15.88 -3.07 19.80
C GLY A 73 -16.12 -1.65 19.26
N GLY A 74 -15.98 -0.65 20.14
CA GLY A 74 -16.23 0.76 19.81
C GLY A 74 -15.23 1.33 18.78
N PRO A 75 -15.69 2.11 17.78
CA PRO A 75 -14.82 2.68 16.77
C PRO A 75 -13.97 3.84 17.30
N HIS A 76 -12.73 3.96 16.83
CA HIS A 76 -11.85 5.09 17.13
C HIS A 76 -12.16 6.30 16.23
N ASN A 77 -13.23 7.04 16.56
CA ASN A 77 -13.73 8.15 15.73
C ASN A 77 -12.68 9.25 15.43
N HIS A 78 -11.77 9.51 16.37
CA HIS A 78 -10.66 10.45 16.17
C HIS A 78 -9.70 9.98 15.07
N GLN A 79 -9.44 8.67 14.96
CA GLN A 79 -8.66 8.11 13.85
C GLN A 79 -9.44 8.19 12.53
N ILE A 80 -10.73 7.90 12.54
CA ILE A 80 -11.59 7.97 11.34
C ILE A 80 -11.58 9.40 10.77
N ALA A 81 -11.72 10.42 11.61
CA ALA A 81 -11.62 11.83 11.19
C ALA A 81 -10.25 12.18 10.57
N ALA A 82 -9.16 11.68 11.16
CA ALA A 82 -7.81 11.87 10.63
C ALA A 82 -7.59 11.11 9.31
N VAL A 83 -8.19 9.92 9.13
CA VAL A 83 -8.18 9.18 7.87
C VAL A 83 -8.90 9.96 6.78
N ALA A 84 -10.07 10.51 7.06
CA ALA A 84 -10.81 11.33 6.10
C ALA A 84 -10.00 12.55 5.63
N THR A 85 -9.31 13.22 6.57
CA THR A 85 -8.39 14.33 6.26
C THR A 85 -7.25 13.88 5.34
N ALA A 86 -6.60 12.75 5.63
CA ALA A 86 -5.51 12.22 4.81
C ALA A 86 -5.98 11.79 3.41
N MET A 87 -7.15 11.15 3.31
CA MET A 87 -7.75 10.79 2.02
C MET A 87 -8.06 12.04 1.18
N ARG A 88 -8.55 13.12 1.78
CA ARG A 88 -8.73 14.40 1.09
C ARG A 88 -7.41 14.99 0.61
N GLN A 89 -6.33 14.89 1.38
CA GLN A 89 -5.01 15.32 0.91
C GLN A 89 -4.53 14.48 -0.28
N ALA A 90 -4.82 13.17 -0.28
CA ALA A 90 -4.41 12.25 -1.33
C ALA A 90 -5.02 12.53 -2.71
N THR A 91 -6.13 13.27 -2.79
CA THR A 91 -6.75 13.68 -4.07
C THR A 91 -6.13 14.93 -4.68
N THR A 92 -5.19 15.59 -3.99
CA THR A 92 -4.62 16.87 -4.45
C THR A 92 -3.51 16.67 -5.49
N PRO A 93 -3.31 17.61 -6.43
CA PRO A 93 -2.17 17.58 -7.35
C PRO A 93 -0.81 17.56 -6.64
N ALA A 94 -0.71 18.27 -5.50
CA ALA A 94 0.49 18.27 -4.67
C ALA A 94 0.85 16.87 -4.14
N PHE A 95 -0.17 16.06 -3.79
CA PHE A 95 0.08 14.68 -3.36
C PHE A 95 0.57 13.80 -4.52
N LYS A 96 0.02 13.94 -5.73
CA LYS A 96 0.54 13.23 -6.91
C LYS A 96 1.99 13.62 -7.21
N ALA A 97 2.32 14.90 -7.14
CA ALA A 97 3.70 15.38 -7.30
C ALA A 97 4.64 14.80 -6.24
N TYR A 98 4.20 14.75 -4.98
CA TYR A 98 4.93 14.10 -3.89
C TYR A 98 5.21 12.62 -4.19
N GLN A 99 4.20 11.85 -4.60
CA GLN A 99 4.39 10.42 -4.90
C GLN A 99 5.31 10.19 -6.11
N ALA A 100 5.24 11.04 -7.13
CA ALA A 100 6.17 10.97 -8.26
C ALA A 100 7.62 11.22 -7.81
N GLN A 101 7.83 12.14 -6.86
CA GLN A 101 9.16 12.37 -6.29
C GLN A 101 9.63 11.17 -5.44
N VAL A 102 8.74 10.49 -4.71
CA VAL A 102 9.08 9.29 -3.95
C VAL A 102 9.65 8.21 -4.87
N ILE A 103 9.02 7.94 -6.01
CA ILE A 103 9.50 6.95 -6.99
C ILE A 103 10.85 7.38 -7.57
N ARG A 104 10.98 8.64 -8.01
CA ARG A 104 12.26 9.17 -8.54
C ARG A 104 13.39 9.01 -7.53
N ASN A 105 13.15 9.37 -6.28
CA ASN A 105 14.16 9.24 -5.22
C ASN A 105 14.60 7.78 -5.02
N ALA A 106 13.66 6.83 -5.04
CA ALA A 106 13.96 5.41 -4.90
C ALA A 106 14.77 4.87 -6.09
N GLN A 107 14.43 5.29 -7.31
CA GLN A 107 15.18 4.94 -8.53
C GLN A 107 16.60 5.50 -8.51
N THR A 108 16.76 6.79 -8.20
CA THR A 108 18.09 7.42 -8.05
C THR A 108 18.93 6.74 -6.97
N LEU A 109 18.31 6.32 -5.86
CA LEU A 109 18.99 5.60 -4.80
C LEU A 109 19.46 4.22 -5.28
N ALA A 110 18.61 3.48 -6.00
CA ALA A 110 18.98 2.19 -6.58
C ALA A 110 20.15 2.32 -7.57
N GLU A 111 20.09 3.30 -8.48
CA GLU A 111 21.17 3.60 -9.43
C GLU A 111 22.48 3.94 -8.71
N SER A 112 22.41 4.78 -7.67
CA SER A 112 23.59 5.16 -6.88
C SER A 112 24.22 3.97 -6.16
N PHE A 113 23.40 3.07 -5.60
CA PHE A 113 23.90 1.86 -4.96
C PHE A 113 24.57 0.91 -5.95
N MET A 114 23.96 0.70 -7.12
CA MET A 114 24.56 -0.12 -8.17
C MET A 114 25.87 0.48 -8.70
N ALA A 115 25.93 1.81 -8.89
CA ALA A 115 27.16 2.51 -9.28
C ALA A 115 28.28 2.38 -8.22
N ALA A 116 27.91 2.28 -6.95
CA ALA A 116 28.83 2.02 -5.83
C ALA A 116 29.20 0.52 -5.68
N GLY A 117 28.72 -0.36 -6.57
CA GLY A 117 29.02 -1.79 -6.56
C GLY A 117 28.15 -2.62 -5.61
N LEU A 118 27.08 -2.05 -5.04
CA LEU A 118 26.12 -2.82 -4.25
C LEU A 118 25.14 -3.58 -5.15
N ASP A 119 24.71 -4.75 -4.70
CA ASP A 119 23.71 -5.54 -5.43
C ASP A 119 22.30 -5.10 -5.02
N VAL A 120 21.58 -4.49 -5.96
CA VAL A 120 20.15 -4.19 -5.82
C VAL A 120 19.35 -5.38 -6.35
N VAL A 121 18.53 -5.98 -5.50
CA VAL A 121 17.61 -7.07 -5.87
C VAL A 121 16.70 -6.58 -7.00
N THR A 122 16.49 -7.40 -8.04
CA THR A 122 15.78 -7.04 -9.29
C THR A 122 16.43 -5.93 -10.13
N LYS A 123 17.64 -5.46 -9.78
CA LYS A 123 18.42 -4.45 -10.53
C LYS A 123 17.73 -3.09 -10.69
N GLY A 124 16.89 -2.73 -9.73
CA GLY A 124 16.18 -1.45 -9.73
C GLY A 124 15.01 -1.43 -8.77
N THR A 125 14.06 -0.51 -8.99
CA THR A 125 12.77 -0.47 -8.31
C THR A 125 11.74 0.29 -9.13
N ASP A 126 10.50 -0.20 -9.10
CA ASP A 126 9.34 0.46 -9.70
C ASP A 126 8.45 1.16 -8.64
N ASN A 127 8.90 1.19 -7.38
CA ASN A 127 8.10 1.69 -6.26
C ASN A 127 8.92 2.58 -5.31
N HIS A 128 8.54 2.61 -4.03
CA HIS A 128 9.07 3.52 -3.02
C HIS A 128 10.25 2.97 -2.19
N LEU A 129 10.71 1.74 -2.43
CA LEU A 129 11.81 1.12 -1.69
C LEU A 129 12.88 0.51 -2.60
N VAL A 130 14.07 0.33 -2.05
CA VAL A 130 15.20 -0.39 -2.67
C VAL A 130 15.59 -1.54 -1.76
N TRP A 131 15.83 -2.72 -2.32
CA TRP A 131 16.28 -3.90 -1.57
C TRP A 131 17.71 -4.24 -1.96
N LEU A 132 18.62 -4.15 -0.99
CA LEU A 132 20.03 -4.51 -1.14
C LEU A 132 20.29 -5.96 -0.73
N ASP A 133 21.06 -6.67 -1.54
CA ASP A 133 21.68 -7.94 -1.18
C ASP A 133 23.14 -7.70 -0.75
N LEU A 134 23.40 -7.95 0.53
CA LEU A 134 24.70 -7.69 1.15
C LEU A 134 25.63 -8.92 1.16
N ARG A 135 25.20 -10.05 0.58
CA ARG A 135 25.97 -11.31 0.62
C ARG A 135 27.32 -11.19 -0.09
N SER A 136 27.40 -10.40 -1.16
CA SER A 136 28.67 -10.13 -1.87
C SER A 136 29.71 -9.45 -0.96
N PHE A 137 29.26 -8.71 0.06
CA PHE A 137 30.09 -8.06 1.07
C PHE A 137 30.31 -8.92 2.32
N LYS A 138 29.82 -10.16 2.33
CA LYS A 138 29.86 -11.06 3.51
C LYS A 138 29.27 -10.42 4.78
N LEU A 139 28.29 -9.54 4.60
CA LEU A 139 27.61 -8.81 5.67
C LEU A 139 26.16 -9.27 5.78
N SER A 140 25.67 -9.48 7.00
CA SER A 140 24.25 -9.75 7.23
C SER A 140 23.46 -8.44 7.32
N GLY A 141 22.18 -8.49 6.95
CA GLY A 141 21.26 -7.35 7.11
C GLY A 141 21.24 -6.84 8.56
N ALA A 142 21.16 -7.75 9.55
CA ALA A 142 21.13 -7.38 10.96
C ALA A 142 22.39 -6.62 11.44
N LYS A 143 23.57 -6.99 10.94
CA LYS A 143 24.81 -6.27 11.29
C LYS A 143 24.87 -4.91 10.60
N ALA A 144 24.46 -4.83 9.33
CA ALA A 144 24.41 -3.56 8.60
C ALA A 144 23.39 -2.59 9.21
N GLU A 145 22.20 -3.08 9.55
CA GLU A 145 21.14 -2.33 10.24
C GLU A 145 21.65 -1.71 11.53
N LYS A 146 22.28 -2.52 12.40
CA LYS A 146 22.82 -2.04 13.67
C LYS A 146 23.87 -0.93 13.48
N ILE A 147 24.77 -1.06 12.51
CA ILE A 147 25.81 -0.04 12.23
C ILE A 147 25.20 1.26 11.69
N LEU A 148 24.10 1.18 10.93
CA LEU A 148 23.41 2.35 10.38
C LEU A 148 22.48 3.03 11.40
N GLU A 149 22.06 2.30 12.44
CA GLU A 149 21.26 2.83 13.55
C GLU A 149 22.10 3.60 14.58
N GLU A 150 23.36 3.17 14.79
CA GLU A 150 24.36 3.82 15.66
C GLU A 150 24.93 5.12 15.07
#